data_AF-A0A0E3P5C0-F1
#
_entry.id   AF-A0A0E3P5C0-F1
#
_cell.length_a   1.000
_cell.length_b   1.000
_cell.length_c   1.000
_cell.angle_alpha   90.00
_cell.angle_beta   90.00
_cell.angle_gamma   90.00
#
_symmetry.space_group_name_H-M   'P 1'
#
loop_
_entity.id
_entity.type
_entity.pdbx_description
1 polymer ?
#
loop_
_entity_poly.entity_id
_entity_poly.type
_entity_poly.pdbx_seq_one_letter_code
_entity_poly.pdbx_strand_id
1 'polypeptide(L)'
;MYESWVGHALIAIISLVLMVYTLTTGAMLRGRIKRSRGNIFKLHKRDGIYFGTFMLGSFIYGLLIKLQHGESILSSVHGKLGLILILIIVLQIIPGLVLKNRARYRGLHKIVGYSLAPILVIDASWGLYNGVVAGTKSSLVLLHSISGGLAALALVWIFLEILYAADKSLARARIASYFTAFLVTAGCWIAGGYNYLTAYGFRVKPVILAGPHPWAHEIVMEAKEHIFVFLPIIVFALSITLHIFDRDAFQGETKSRRALTMVAYLALFMVLLMFLMGAVISNAGKTGTEV
;
A
#
# COMPACT_ATOMS: atom_id res chain seq x y z
N MET A 1 -6.54 10.29 -25.31
CA MET A 1 -7.58 10.39 -24.28
C MET A 1 -7.08 9.58 -23.09
N TYR A 2 -6.40 10.23 -22.14
CA TYR A 2 -5.73 9.55 -21.03
C TYR A 2 -6.75 8.75 -20.22
N GLU A 3 -6.44 7.50 -19.89
CA GLU A 3 -7.21 6.73 -18.92
C GLU A 3 -7.46 7.60 -17.68
N SER A 4 -8.70 7.66 -17.21
CA SER A 4 -8.97 8.39 -15.98
C SER A 4 -8.12 7.75 -14.87
N TRP A 5 -7.18 8.51 -14.32
CA TRP A 5 -6.35 8.05 -13.21
C TRP A 5 -7.19 7.60 -12.02
N VAL A 6 -8.42 8.13 -11.92
CA VAL A 6 -9.47 7.70 -11.00
C VAL A 6 -9.79 6.21 -11.16
N GLY A 7 -9.95 5.73 -12.39
CA GLY A 7 -10.18 4.29 -12.66
C GLY A 7 -9.02 3.42 -12.15
N HIS A 8 -7.78 3.82 -12.42
CA HIS A 8 -6.58 3.13 -11.92
C HIS A 8 -6.50 3.14 -10.40
N ALA A 9 -6.79 4.28 -9.76
CA ALA A 9 -6.79 4.41 -8.31
C ALA A 9 -7.87 3.52 -7.66
N LEU A 10 -9.08 3.48 -8.22
CA LEU A 10 -10.16 2.63 -7.74
C LEU A 10 -9.81 1.15 -7.85
N ILE A 11 -9.25 0.72 -8.98
CA ILE A 11 -8.77 -0.65 -9.17
C ILE A 11 -7.72 -0.99 -8.12
N ALA A 12 -6.71 -0.13 -7.92
CA ALA A 12 -5.67 -0.36 -6.93
C ALA A 12 -6.23 -0.50 -5.51
N ILE A 13 -7.19 0.36 -5.12
CA ILE A 13 -7.84 0.30 -3.80
C ILE A 13 -8.61 -1.00 -3.63
N ILE A 14 -9.45 -1.37 -4.60
CA ILE A 14 -10.25 -2.60 -4.54
C ILE A 14 -9.33 -3.83 -4.45
N SER A 15 -8.29 -3.88 -5.29
CA SER A 15 -7.28 -4.95 -5.27
C SER A 15 -6.58 -5.05 -3.93
N LEU A 16 -6.20 -3.92 -3.32
CA LEU A 16 -5.53 -3.90 -2.03
C LEU A 16 -6.45 -4.38 -0.90
N VAL A 17 -7.73 -3.97 -0.90
CA VAL A 17 -8.72 -4.44 0.08
C VAL A 17 -8.93 -5.95 -0.03
N LEU A 18 -9.13 -6.47 -1.25
CA LEU A 18 -9.27 -7.91 -1.49
C LEU A 18 -8.01 -8.68 -1.08
N MET A 19 -6.83 -8.13 -1.35
CA MET A 19 -5.54 -8.70 -0.95
C MET A 19 -5.40 -8.78 0.58
N VAL A 20 -5.63 -7.67 1.28
CA VAL A 20 -5.55 -7.61 2.75
C VAL A 20 -6.52 -8.60 3.37
N TYR A 21 -7.74 -8.70 2.84
CA TYR A 21 -8.73 -9.68 3.30
C TYR A 21 -8.26 -11.12 3.08
N THR A 22 -7.76 -11.44 1.88
CA THR A 22 -7.22 -12.77 1.55
C THR A 22 -6.05 -13.17 2.45
N LEU A 23 -5.14 -12.24 2.75
CA LEU A 23 -4.00 -12.48 3.65
C LEU A 23 -4.47 -12.67 5.09
N THR A 24 -5.45 -11.87 5.54
CA THR A 24 -6.02 -11.98 6.89
C THR A 24 -6.67 -13.35 7.09
N THR A 25 -7.49 -13.81 6.15
CA THR A 25 -8.11 -15.15 6.22
C THR A 25 -7.07 -16.27 6.12
N GLY A 26 -6.00 -16.09 5.33
CA GLY A 26 -4.86 -17.01 5.28
C GLY A 26 -4.10 -17.09 6.62
N ALA A 27 -3.95 -15.97 7.32
CA ALA A 27 -3.36 -15.91 8.65
C ALA A 27 -4.27 -16.57 9.71
N MET A 28 -5.59 -16.40 9.63
CA MET A 28 -6.57 -17.10 10.48
C MET A 28 -6.50 -18.63 10.32
N LEU A 29 -6.32 -19.15 9.10
CA LEU A 29 -6.16 -20.58 8.85
C LEU A 29 -4.94 -21.16 9.57
N ARG A 30 -3.88 -20.36 9.74
CA ARG A 30 -2.66 -20.73 10.47
C ARG A 30 -2.77 -20.52 11.98
N GLY A 31 -3.93 -20.11 12.48
CA GLY A 31 -4.13 -19.79 13.89
C GLY A 31 -3.35 -18.56 14.36
N ARG A 32 -2.90 -17.70 13.44
CA ARG A 32 -2.18 -16.47 13.78
C ARG A 32 -3.12 -15.35 14.21
N ILE A 33 -4.30 -15.34 13.60
CA ILE A 33 -5.38 -14.39 13.88
C ILE A 33 -6.54 -15.21 14.44
N LYS A 34 -7.27 -14.65 15.41
CA LYS A 34 -8.45 -15.29 16.00
C LYS A 34 -9.44 -15.65 14.89
N ARG A 35 -9.90 -16.91 14.87
CA ARG A 35 -10.85 -17.36 13.85
C ARG A 35 -12.21 -16.68 14.03
N SER A 36 -12.74 -16.16 12.93
CA SER A 36 -14.14 -15.73 12.85
C SER A 36 -15.08 -16.95 12.81
N ARG A 37 -16.37 -16.76 13.12
CA ARG A 37 -17.40 -17.81 12.98
C ARG A 37 -17.52 -18.20 11.50
N GLY A 38 -17.51 -19.50 11.21
CA GLY A 38 -17.72 -20.05 9.87
C GLY A 38 -16.50 -20.74 9.23
N ASN A 39 -16.66 -21.17 7.98
CA ASN A 39 -15.63 -21.92 7.25
C ASN A 39 -14.59 -20.97 6.63
N ILE A 40 -13.58 -20.61 7.42
CA ILE A 40 -12.48 -19.72 7.00
C ILE A 40 -11.74 -20.26 5.77
N PHE A 41 -11.68 -21.59 5.58
CA PHE A 41 -11.03 -22.16 4.40
C PHE A 41 -11.82 -21.84 3.13
N LYS A 42 -13.14 -21.99 3.18
CA LYS A 42 -14.03 -21.62 2.06
C LYS A 42 -13.96 -20.12 1.78
N LEU A 43 -13.89 -19.29 2.83
CA LEU A 43 -13.74 -17.84 2.74
C LEU A 43 -12.43 -17.47 2.02
N HIS A 44 -11.28 -17.89 2.55
CA HIS A 44 -9.96 -17.65 1.97
C HIS A 44 -9.86 -18.10 0.50
N LYS A 45 -10.40 -19.29 0.19
CA LYS A 45 -10.46 -19.78 -1.19
C LYS A 45 -11.27 -18.86 -2.10
N ARG A 46 -12.47 -18.46 -1.66
CA ARG A 46 -13.37 -17.60 -2.43
C ARG A 46 -12.76 -16.24 -2.69
N ASP A 47 -12.20 -15.61 -1.67
CA ASP A 47 -11.65 -14.26 -1.78
C ASP A 47 -10.37 -14.25 -2.61
N GLY A 48 -9.55 -15.30 -2.51
CA GLY A 48 -8.40 -15.49 -3.40
C GLY A 48 -8.82 -15.60 -4.88
N ILE A 49 -9.94 -16.28 -5.17
CA ILE A 49 -10.51 -16.32 -6.54
C ILE A 49 -10.99 -14.94 -6.96
N TYR A 50 -11.75 -14.24 -6.12
CA TYR A 50 -12.23 -12.89 -6.45
C TYR A 50 -11.09 -11.91 -6.70
N PHE A 51 -10.06 -11.93 -5.85
CA PHE A 51 -8.84 -11.15 -6.06
C PHE A 51 -8.18 -11.49 -7.41
N GLY A 52 -8.00 -12.78 -7.72
CA GLY A 52 -7.37 -13.20 -8.97
C GLY A 52 -8.17 -12.83 -10.21
N THR A 53 -9.49 -13.04 -10.19
CA THR A 53 -10.39 -12.67 -11.29
C THR A 53 -10.41 -11.15 -11.49
N PHE A 54 -10.45 -10.36 -10.42
CA PHE A 54 -10.43 -8.90 -10.49
C PHE A 54 -9.12 -8.40 -11.10
N MET A 55 -7.97 -8.91 -10.65
CA MET A 55 -6.66 -8.56 -11.21
C MET A 55 -6.55 -8.95 -12.69
N LEU A 56 -7.01 -10.15 -13.06
CA LEU A 56 -7.03 -10.58 -14.46
C LEU A 56 -7.88 -9.66 -15.34
N GLY A 57 -9.08 -9.29 -14.86
CA GLY A 57 -9.96 -8.35 -15.56
C GLY A 57 -9.31 -6.98 -15.75
N SER A 58 -8.68 -6.44 -14.70
CA SER A 58 -7.93 -5.18 -14.78
C SER A 58 -6.76 -5.25 -15.78
N PHE A 59 -6.02 -6.36 -15.81
CA PHE A 59 -4.91 -6.54 -16.74
C PHE A 59 -5.39 -6.63 -18.18
N ILE A 60 -6.46 -7.40 -18.45
CA ILE A 60 -7.09 -7.49 -19.77
C ILE A 60 -7.59 -6.12 -20.22
N TYR A 61 -8.23 -5.37 -19.33
CA TYR A 61 -8.67 -4.00 -19.62
C TYR A 61 -7.49 -3.11 -20.05
N GLY A 62 -6.40 -3.07 -19.27
CA GLY A 62 -5.21 -2.29 -19.61
C GLY A 62 -4.55 -2.76 -20.92
N LEU A 63 -4.55 -4.07 -21.20
CA LEU A 63 -4.06 -4.63 -22.47
C LEU A 63 -4.90 -4.15 -23.65
N LEU A 64 -6.23 -4.17 -23.54
CA LEU A 64 -7.14 -3.70 -24.59
C LEU A 64 -6.92 -2.22 -24.89
N ILE A 65 -6.77 -1.39 -23.86
CA ILE A 65 -6.48 0.04 -24.03
C ILE A 65 -5.13 0.23 -24.74
N LYS A 66 -4.07 -0.49 -24.35
CA LYS A 66 -2.76 -0.37 -25.00
C LYS A 66 -2.78 -0.82 -26.46
N LEU A 67 -3.48 -1.92 -26.76
CA LEU A 67 -3.64 -2.42 -28.13
C LEU A 67 -4.37 -1.42 -29.04
N GLN A 68 -5.41 -0.74 -28.52
CA GLN A 68 -6.10 0.32 -29.26
C GLN A 68 -5.18 1.50 -29.64
N HIS A 69 -4.11 1.73 -28.86
CA HIS A 69 -3.12 2.78 -29.11
C HIS A 69 -1.87 2.27 -29.84
N GLY A 70 -1.82 1.00 -30.26
CA GLY A 70 -0.66 0.41 -30.94
C GLY A 70 0.58 0.25 -30.05
N GLU A 71 0.42 0.32 -28.72
CA GLU A 71 1.52 0.23 -27.76
C GLU A 71 1.67 -1.19 -27.21
N SER A 72 2.91 -1.66 -27.07
CA SER A 72 3.19 -2.93 -26.39
C SER A 72 3.04 -2.80 -24.87
N ILE A 73 2.40 -3.77 -24.23
CA ILE A 73 2.30 -3.82 -22.75
C ILE A 73 3.68 -3.93 -22.08
N LEU A 74 4.64 -4.54 -22.77
CA LEU A 74 6.02 -4.71 -22.28
C LEU A 74 6.87 -3.45 -22.45
N SER A 75 6.33 -2.37 -23.02
CA SER A 75 7.05 -1.09 -23.13
C SER A 75 7.20 -0.38 -21.78
N SER A 76 6.28 -0.61 -20.83
CA SER A 76 6.25 0.09 -19.55
C SER A 76 6.60 -0.84 -18.38
N VAL A 77 7.23 -0.28 -17.33
CA VAL A 77 7.53 -1.04 -16.09
C VAL A 77 6.24 -1.52 -15.42
N HIS A 78 5.21 -0.67 -15.37
CA HIS A 78 3.88 -1.03 -14.86
C HIS A 78 3.28 -2.22 -15.62
N GLY A 79 3.30 -2.21 -16.96
CA GLY A 79 2.79 -3.34 -17.76
C GLY A 79 3.57 -4.65 -17.53
N LYS A 80 4.90 -4.58 -17.37
CA LYS A 80 5.73 -5.75 -17.01
C LYS A 80 5.39 -6.28 -15.63
N LEU A 81 5.26 -5.41 -14.62
CA LEU A 81 4.89 -5.77 -13.26
C LEU A 81 3.47 -6.36 -13.20
N GLY A 82 2.52 -5.79 -13.92
CA GLY A 82 1.17 -6.33 -14.08
C GLY A 82 1.17 -7.76 -14.63
N LEU A 83 1.95 -8.04 -15.68
CA LEU A 83 2.08 -9.39 -16.22
C LEU A 83 2.68 -10.37 -15.20
N ILE A 84 3.75 -9.96 -14.51
CA ILE A 84 4.37 -10.76 -13.44
C ILE A 84 3.35 -11.07 -12.34
N LEU A 85 2.58 -10.07 -11.90
CA LEU A 85 1.52 -10.25 -10.91
C LEU A 85 0.49 -11.29 -11.35
N ILE A 86 0.02 -11.24 -12.60
CA ILE A 86 -0.92 -12.24 -13.13
C ILE A 86 -0.31 -13.64 -13.13
N LEU A 87 0.94 -13.79 -13.56
CA LEU A 87 1.62 -15.09 -13.54
C LEU A 87 1.73 -15.65 -12.11
N ILE A 88 2.08 -14.79 -11.15
CA ILE A 88 2.16 -15.17 -9.73
C ILE A 88 0.79 -15.54 -9.18
N ILE A 89 -0.26 -14.79 -9.51
CA ILE A 89 -1.65 -15.06 -9.11
C ILE A 89 -2.12 -16.41 -9.65
N VAL A 90 -1.84 -16.71 -10.92
CA VAL A 90 -2.14 -18.01 -11.54
C VAL A 90 -1.43 -19.13 -10.78
N LEU A 91 -0.14 -18.96 -10.49
CA LEU A 91 0.65 -19.91 -9.70
C LEU A 91 0.15 -20.05 -8.25
N GLN A 92 -0.49 -19.01 -7.72
CA GLN A 92 -1.05 -19.01 -6.38
C GLN A 92 -2.41 -19.72 -6.30
N ILE A 93 -3.28 -19.52 -7.30
CA ILE A 93 -4.67 -20.01 -7.30
C ILE A 93 -4.77 -21.41 -7.89
N ILE A 94 -4.21 -21.68 -9.08
CA ILE A 94 -4.42 -22.96 -9.80
C ILE A 94 -3.99 -24.17 -8.97
N PRO A 95 -2.78 -24.20 -8.36
CA PRO A 95 -2.39 -25.32 -7.50
C PRO A 95 -3.35 -25.50 -6.31
N GLY A 96 -3.90 -24.40 -5.78
CA GLY A 96 -4.91 -24.41 -4.71
C GLY A 96 -6.25 -25.06 -5.11
N LEU A 97 -6.58 -25.04 -6.40
CA LEU A 97 -7.81 -25.62 -6.96
C LEU A 97 -7.62 -27.07 -7.42
N VAL A 98 -6.47 -27.39 -8.02
CA VAL A 98 -6.25 -28.67 -8.72
C VAL A 98 -5.55 -29.70 -7.84
N LEU A 99 -4.56 -29.31 -7.03
CA LEU A 99 -3.74 -30.26 -6.31
C LEU A 99 -4.45 -30.77 -5.04
N LYS A 100 -4.64 -32.08 -4.97
CA LYS A 100 -5.21 -32.75 -3.78
C LYS A 100 -4.23 -32.77 -2.60
N ASN A 101 -2.93 -32.97 -2.86
CA ASN A 101 -1.91 -33.02 -1.80
C ASN A 101 -1.38 -31.62 -1.46
N ARG A 102 -2.05 -30.97 -0.51
CA ARG A 102 -1.76 -29.59 -0.09
C ARG A 102 -0.50 -29.45 0.75
N ALA A 103 -0.02 -30.52 1.37
CA ALA A 103 1.14 -30.45 2.25
C ALA A 103 2.42 -30.04 1.49
N ARG A 104 2.59 -30.54 0.25
CA ARG A 104 3.78 -30.36 -0.57
C ARG A 104 4.02 -28.91 -1.00
N TYR A 105 2.97 -28.15 -1.31
CA TYR A 105 3.11 -26.78 -1.85
C TYR A 105 2.67 -25.68 -0.88
N ARG A 106 2.19 -26.03 0.33
CA ARG A 106 1.79 -25.06 1.36
C ARG A 106 2.88 -24.07 1.74
N GLY A 107 4.15 -24.49 1.70
CA GLY A 107 5.30 -23.60 1.94
C GLY A 107 5.36 -22.48 0.91
N LEU A 108 5.44 -22.86 -0.36
CA LEU A 108 5.46 -21.96 -1.52
C LEU A 108 4.23 -21.06 -1.58
N HIS A 109 3.02 -21.62 -1.43
CA HIS A 109 1.78 -20.85 -1.43
C HIS A 109 1.78 -19.72 -0.38
N LYS A 110 2.40 -19.93 0.79
CA LYS A 110 2.52 -18.85 1.78
C LYS A 110 3.49 -17.77 1.33
N ILE A 111 4.70 -18.16 0.89
CA ILE A 111 5.74 -17.20 0.50
C ILE A 111 5.23 -16.34 -0.65
N VAL A 112 4.70 -17.00 -1.68
CA VAL A 112 4.12 -16.36 -2.86
C VAL A 112 2.91 -15.50 -2.50
N GLY A 113 2.01 -16.00 -1.65
CA GLY A 113 0.86 -15.24 -1.19
C GLY A 113 1.25 -13.95 -0.46
N TYR A 114 2.21 -14.01 0.47
CA TYR A 114 2.68 -12.83 1.20
C TYR A 114 3.47 -11.87 0.31
N SER A 115 4.19 -12.34 -0.72
CA SER A 115 4.91 -11.46 -1.64
C SER A 115 4.00 -10.69 -2.59
N LEU A 116 2.79 -11.16 -2.85
CA LEU A 116 1.86 -10.46 -3.76
C LEU A 116 1.46 -9.07 -3.26
N ALA A 117 1.27 -8.86 -1.96
CA ALA A 117 0.90 -7.55 -1.43
C ALA A 117 1.95 -6.45 -1.67
N PRO A 118 3.24 -6.61 -1.31
CA PRO A 118 4.24 -5.59 -1.59
C PRO A 118 4.45 -5.38 -3.10
N ILE A 119 4.38 -6.43 -3.94
CA ILE A 119 4.48 -6.28 -5.40
C ILE A 119 3.30 -5.47 -5.94
N LEU A 120 2.08 -5.74 -5.47
CA LEU A 120 0.88 -4.99 -5.85
C LEU A 120 0.98 -3.51 -5.45
N VAL A 121 1.51 -3.22 -4.25
CA VAL A 121 1.75 -1.84 -3.80
C VAL A 121 2.76 -1.12 -4.69
N ILE A 122 3.86 -1.79 -5.06
CA ILE A 122 4.87 -1.24 -5.97
C ILE A 122 4.24 -0.96 -7.34
N ASP A 123 3.50 -1.92 -7.89
CA ASP A 123 2.85 -1.80 -9.19
C ASP A 123 1.80 -0.68 -9.21
N ALA A 124 0.93 -0.63 -8.20
CA ALA A 124 -0.06 0.43 -8.06
C ALA A 124 0.57 1.82 -7.91
N SER A 125 1.68 1.93 -7.16
CA SER A 125 2.44 3.18 -7.04
C SER A 125 3.04 3.59 -8.38
N TRP A 126 3.50 2.62 -9.18
CA TRP A 126 4.03 2.87 -10.53
C TRP A 126 2.94 3.32 -11.50
N GLY A 127 1.77 2.68 -11.46
CA GLY A 127 0.59 3.07 -12.24
C GLY A 127 0.13 4.49 -11.90
N LEU A 128 0.03 4.82 -10.60
CA LEU A 128 -0.30 6.17 -10.14
C LEU A 128 0.74 7.20 -10.60
N TYR A 129 2.04 6.86 -10.49
CA TYR A 129 3.12 7.72 -10.95
C TYR A 129 3.01 8.02 -12.45
N ASN A 130 2.71 7.01 -13.26
CA ASN A 130 2.51 7.21 -14.71
C ASN A 130 1.23 8.02 -15.02
N GLY A 131 0.13 7.79 -14.30
CA GLY A 131 -1.17 8.39 -14.62
C GLY A 131 -1.35 9.83 -14.12
N VAL A 132 -0.70 10.19 -13.02
CA VAL A 132 -0.92 11.47 -12.32
C VAL A 132 0.35 12.31 -12.21
N VAL A 133 1.53 11.69 -12.26
CA VAL A 133 2.80 12.33 -11.91
C VAL A 133 3.75 12.46 -13.12
N ALA A 134 3.41 11.86 -14.26
CA ALA A 134 4.23 11.88 -15.47
C ALA A 134 4.47 13.30 -15.98
N GLY A 135 5.74 13.60 -16.32
CA GLY A 135 6.14 14.80 -17.03
C GLY A 135 6.74 15.93 -16.19
N THR A 136 6.52 15.97 -14.86
CA THR A 136 6.99 17.11 -14.02
C THR A 136 7.71 16.74 -12.73
N LYS A 137 7.73 15.46 -12.30
CA LYS A 137 8.27 15.08 -10.99
C LYS A 137 9.40 14.06 -11.05
N SER A 138 10.30 14.17 -10.06
CA SER A 138 11.47 13.31 -9.90
C SER A 138 11.10 11.85 -9.58
N SER A 139 12.00 10.91 -9.89
CA SER A 139 11.93 9.52 -9.43
C SER A 139 11.82 9.39 -7.90
N LEU A 140 12.20 10.44 -7.16
CA LEU A 140 11.99 10.55 -5.72
C LEU A 140 10.51 10.55 -5.32
N VAL A 141 9.60 11.04 -6.16
CA VAL A 141 8.15 10.98 -5.89
C VAL A 141 7.64 9.55 -6.00
N LEU A 142 8.15 8.78 -6.97
CA LEU A 142 7.83 7.35 -7.08
C LEU A 142 8.36 6.58 -5.87
N LEU A 143 9.61 6.82 -5.47
CA LEU A 143 10.19 6.22 -4.27
C LEU A 143 9.36 6.54 -3.03
N HIS A 144 9.01 7.82 -2.83
CA HIS A 144 8.16 8.29 -1.75
C HIS A 144 6.79 7.58 -1.74
N SER A 145 6.15 7.46 -2.89
CA SER A 145 4.87 6.74 -3.04
C SER A 145 5.02 5.26 -2.69
N ILE A 146 6.02 4.56 -3.23
CA ILE A 146 6.24 3.14 -2.92
C ILE A 146 6.49 2.95 -1.43
N SER A 147 7.37 3.76 -0.83
CA SER A 147 7.69 3.67 0.59
C SER A 147 6.48 3.93 1.49
N GLY A 148 5.65 4.92 1.16
CA GLY A 148 4.41 5.18 1.89
C GLY A 148 3.47 3.98 1.84
N GLY A 149 3.33 3.34 0.67
CA GLY A 149 2.41 2.24 0.47
C GLY A 149 2.86 0.99 1.22
N LEU A 150 4.17 0.71 1.20
CA LEU A 150 4.75 -0.38 1.97
C LEU A 150 4.67 -0.11 3.48
N ALA A 151 4.80 1.15 3.91
CA ALA A 151 4.60 1.54 5.30
C ALA A 151 3.14 1.34 5.73
N ALA A 152 2.17 1.71 4.90
CA ALA A 152 0.75 1.43 5.16
C ALA A 152 0.47 -0.07 5.30
N LEU A 153 1.04 -0.90 4.42
CA LEU A 153 0.92 -2.36 4.50
C LEU A 153 1.53 -2.91 5.81
N ALA A 154 2.70 -2.41 6.21
CA ALA A 154 3.35 -2.79 7.46
C ALA A 154 2.54 -2.34 8.69
N LEU A 155 1.92 -1.16 8.66
CA LEU A 155 1.03 -0.65 9.72
C LEU A 155 -0.25 -1.48 9.85
N VAL A 156 -0.85 -1.92 8.73
CA VAL A 156 -1.97 -2.87 8.74
C VAL A 156 -1.52 -4.19 9.40
N TRP A 157 -0.31 -4.67 9.11
CA TRP A 157 0.22 -5.86 9.75
C TRP A 157 0.40 -5.67 11.26
N ILE A 158 1.01 -4.57 11.71
CA ILE A 158 1.17 -4.23 13.13
C ILE A 158 -0.19 -4.18 13.83
N PHE A 159 -1.19 -3.52 13.22
CA PHE A 159 -2.54 -3.46 13.74
C PHE A 159 -3.14 -4.84 13.97
N LEU A 160 -3.00 -5.76 13.00
CA LEU A 160 -3.50 -7.14 13.14
C LEU A 160 -2.75 -7.93 14.23
N GLU A 161 -1.45 -7.75 14.38
CA GLU A 161 -0.64 -8.41 15.43
C GLU A 161 -1.01 -7.95 16.84
N ILE A 162 -1.43 -6.69 17.00
CA ILE A 162 -1.88 -6.15 18.29
C ILE A 162 -3.33 -6.58 18.59
N LEU A 163 -4.22 -6.47 17.60
CA LEU A 163 -5.64 -6.80 17.76
C LEU A 163 -5.85 -8.30 18.05
N TYR A 164 -5.02 -9.16 17.45
CA TYR A 164 -5.09 -10.60 17.60
C TYR A 164 -3.80 -11.16 18.22
N ALA A 165 -3.45 -10.63 19.38
CA ALA A 165 -2.25 -11.01 20.10
C ALA A 165 -2.15 -12.53 20.34
N ALA A 166 -1.05 -13.10 19.88
CA ALA A 166 -0.57 -14.46 20.12
C ALA A 166 0.94 -14.45 20.50
N ASP A 167 1.50 -15.58 20.93
CA ASP A 167 2.86 -15.67 21.52
C ASP A 167 3.98 -14.91 20.80
N LYS A 168 4.00 -14.98 19.48
CA LYS A 168 5.06 -14.38 18.65
C LYS A 168 4.67 -13.02 18.03
N SER A 169 3.52 -12.46 18.42
CA SER A 169 2.93 -11.29 17.75
C SER A 169 3.68 -10.01 18.07
N LEU A 170 4.09 -9.82 19.33
CA LEU A 170 4.93 -8.67 19.71
C LEU A 170 6.26 -8.65 18.93
N ALA A 171 6.93 -9.79 18.80
CA ALA A 171 8.18 -9.86 18.05
C ALA A 171 8.01 -9.48 16.56
N ARG A 172 6.91 -9.91 15.94
CA ARG A 172 6.60 -9.55 14.54
C ARG A 172 6.18 -8.08 14.41
N ALA A 173 5.38 -7.58 15.35
CA ALA A 173 4.99 -6.17 15.41
C ALA A 173 6.22 -5.26 15.54
N ARG A 174 7.22 -5.63 16.35
CA ARG A 174 8.51 -4.92 16.46
C ARG A 174 9.27 -4.87 15.13
N ILE A 175 9.41 -6.01 14.45
CA ILE A 175 10.11 -6.06 13.15
C ILE A 175 9.37 -5.18 12.14
N ALA A 176 8.05 -5.29 12.08
CA ALA A 176 7.23 -4.47 11.20
C ALA A 176 7.30 -2.98 11.57
N SER A 177 7.41 -2.62 12.86
CA SER A 177 7.51 -1.22 13.30
C SER A 177 8.85 -0.61 12.94
N TYR A 178 9.97 -1.35 13.06
CA TYR A 178 11.27 -0.87 12.59
C TYR A 178 11.25 -0.64 11.08
N PHE A 179 10.69 -1.57 10.33
CA PHE A 179 10.55 -1.43 8.88
C PHE A 179 9.67 -0.22 8.50
N THR A 180 8.56 -0.02 9.23
CA THR A 180 7.69 1.15 9.06
C THR A 180 8.44 2.45 9.35
N ALA A 181 9.15 2.53 10.48
CA ALA A 181 9.93 3.71 10.84
C ALA A 181 11.01 4.02 9.79
N PHE A 182 11.69 3.00 9.27
CA PHE A 182 12.65 3.15 8.18
C PHE A 182 11.98 3.69 6.90
N LEU A 183 10.89 3.08 6.44
CA LEU A 183 10.20 3.51 5.21
C LEU A 183 9.62 4.92 5.32
N VAL A 184 9.04 5.27 6.46
CA VAL A 184 8.51 6.62 6.70
C VAL A 184 9.64 7.63 6.77
N THR A 185 10.75 7.33 7.45
CA THR A 185 11.86 8.29 7.60
C THR A 185 12.67 8.43 6.31
N ALA A 186 13.24 7.34 5.81
CA ALA A 186 14.12 7.39 4.63
C ALA A 186 13.32 7.59 3.34
N GLY A 187 12.26 6.79 3.15
CA GLY A 187 11.49 6.76 1.92
C GLY A 187 10.49 7.90 1.81
N CYS A 188 9.80 8.25 2.91
CA CYS A 188 8.79 9.32 2.85
C CYS A 188 9.38 10.68 3.20
N TRP A 189 10.01 10.80 4.36
CA TRP A 189 10.45 12.08 4.92
C TRP A 189 11.70 12.63 4.21
N ILE A 190 12.78 11.85 4.10
CA ILE A 190 14.01 12.30 3.43
C ILE A 190 13.76 12.47 1.92
N ALA A 191 13.30 11.44 1.22
CA ALA A 191 13.12 11.54 -0.23
C ALA A 191 12.01 12.53 -0.63
N GLY A 192 10.89 12.54 0.09
CA GLY A 192 9.78 13.47 -0.14
C GLY A 192 10.17 14.91 0.19
N GLY A 193 10.86 15.14 1.32
CA GLY A 193 11.32 16.46 1.75
C GLY A 193 12.38 17.03 0.80
N TYR A 194 13.33 16.21 0.37
CA TYR A 194 14.30 16.62 -0.64
C TYR A 194 13.63 17.02 -1.96
N ASN A 195 12.69 16.21 -2.46
CA ASN A 195 11.92 16.56 -3.66
C ASN A 195 11.09 17.85 -3.46
N TYR A 196 10.54 18.06 -2.25
CA TYR A 196 9.81 19.28 -1.94
C TYR A 196 10.71 20.52 -2.08
N LEU A 197 11.89 20.50 -1.46
CA LEU A 197 12.84 21.61 -1.47
C LEU A 197 13.44 21.87 -2.86
N THR A 198 13.71 20.83 -3.64
CA THR A 198 14.48 20.94 -4.90
C THR A 198 13.62 20.98 -6.15
N ALA A 199 12.39 20.47 -6.10
CA ALA A 199 11.53 20.36 -7.27
C ALA A 199 10.20 21.08 -7.09
N TYR A 200 9.50 20.84 -5.99
CA TYR A 200 8.12 21.28 -5.83
C TYR A 200 8.00 22.81 -5.84
N GLY A 201 8.80 23.51 -5.03
CA GLY A 201 8.69 24.96 -4.84
C GLY A 201 8.87 25.77 -6.14
N PHE A 202 9.75 25.33 -7.03
CA PHE A 202 10.06 26.05 -8.27
C PHE A 202 9.29 25.56 -9.49
N ARG A 203 8.98 24.26 -9.57
CA ARG A 203 8.39 23.65 -10.78
C ARG A 203 6.90 23.36 -10.67
N VAL A 204 6.39 23.09 -9.47
CA VAL A 204 5.01 22.61 -9.29
C VAL A 204 4.15 23.66 -8.60
N LYS A 205 4.64 24.31 -7.54
CA LYS A 205 3.90 25.32 -6.81
C LYS A 205 3.40 26.48 -7.70
N PRO A 206 4.24 27.11 -8.55
CA PRO A 206 3.78 28.24 -9.37
C PRO A 206 2.67 27.83 -10.35
N VAL A 207 2.78 26.65 -10.94
CA VAL A 207 1.79 26.08 -11.86
C VAL A 207 0.45 25.85 -11.16
N ILE A 208 0.46 25.31 -9.93
CA ILE A 208 -0.78 25.09 -9.17
C ILE A 208 -1.45 26.43 -8.83
N LEU A 209 -0.67 27.43 -8.40
CA LEU A 209 -1.19 28.73 -7.99
C LEU A 209 -1.74 29.56 -9.17
N ALA A 210 -1.13 29.44 -10.35
CA ALA A 210 -1.62 30.08 -11.57
C ALA A 210 -2.76 29.30 -12.24
N GLY A 211 -2.92 28.02 -11.90
CA GLY A 211 -3.91 27.13 -12.48
C GLY A 211 -5.32 27.27 -11.88
N PRO A 212 -6.25 26.41 -12.28
CA PRO A 212 -7.66 26.49 -11.88
C PRO A 212 -7.94 26.11 -10.42
N HIS A 213 -6.95 25.58 -9.70
CA HIS A 213 -7.13 24.98 -8.37
C HIS A 213 -6.03 25.43 -7.37
N PRO A 214 -5.86 26.74 -7.10
CA PRO A 214 -4.83 27.26 -6.19
C PRO A 214 -4.99 26.75 -4.75
N TRP A 215 -6.23 26.51 -4.31
CA TRP A 215 -6.57 25.95 -2.99
C TRP A 215 -5.86 24.62 -2.68
N ALA A 216 -5.48 23.86 -3.72
CA ALA A 216 -4.74 22.61 -3.55
C ALA A 216 -3.33 22.84 -2.96
N HIS A 217 -2.72 24.00 -3.23
CA HIS A 217 -1.51 24.42 -2.52
C HIS A 217 -1.87 25.06 -1.17
N GLU A 218 -2.71 26.08 -1.19
CA GLU A 218 -2.98 26.95 -0.02
C GLU A 218 -3.54 26.20 1.18
N ILE A 219 -4.32 25.14 0.96
CA ILE A 219 -4.96 24.36 2.03
C ILE A 219 -4.34 22.97 2.12
N VAL A 220 -4.37 22.22 1.01
CA VAL A 220 -4.02 20.78 1.06
C VAL A 220 -2.52 20.57 1.22
N MET A 221 -1.67 21.33 0.52
CA MET A 221 -0.22 21.22 0.70
C MET A 221 0.20 21.70 2.09
N GLU A 222 -0.34 22.82 2.57
CA GLU A 222 -0.07 23.34 3.91
C GLU A 222 -0.40 22.31 5.02
N ALA A 223 -1.61 21.73 4.98
CA ALA A 223 -2.00 20.67 5.91
C ALA A 223 -1.11 19.42 5.79
N LYS A 224 -0.75 19.06 4.56
CA LYS A 224 0.13 17.94 4.27
C LYS A 224 1.52 18.12 4.87
N GLU A 225 2.08 19.32 4.85
CA GLU A 225 3.40 19.63 5.44
C GLU A 225 3.41 19.40 6.95
N HIS A 226 2.34 19.78 7.64
CA HIS A 226 2.20 19.53 9.08
C HIS A 226 2.14 18.03 9.37
N ILE A 227 1.26 17.29 8.68
CA ILE A 227 1.15 15.83 8.86
C ILE A 227 2.49 15.14 8.55
N PHE A 228 3.17 15.59 7.50
CA PHE A 228 4.47 15.08 7.07
C PHE A 228 5.54 15.18 8.15
N VAL A 229 5.58 16.29 8.90
CA VAL A 229 6.53 16.49 10.01
C VAL A 229 6.22 15.59 11.21
N PHE A 230 4.94 15.36 11.52
CA PHE A 230 4.56 14.52 12.66
C PHE A 230 4.66 13.02 12.38
N LEU A 231 4.63 12.59 11.12
CA LEU A 231 4.58 11.18 10.76
C LEU A 231 5.79 10.37 11.29
N PRO A 232 7.06 10.82 11.14
CA PRO A 232 8.21 10.16 11.75
C PRO A 232 8.08 10.06 13.27
N ILE A 233 7.62 11.11 13.94
CA ILE A 233 7.46 11.15 15.40
C ILE A 233 6.47 10.06 15.86
N ILE A 234 5.32 9.95 15.19
CA ILE A 234 4.30 8.95 15.53
C ILE A 234 4.84 7.53 15.34
N VAL A 235 5.53 7.25 14.22
CA VAL A 235 6.04 5.88 13.96
C VAL A 235 7.24 5.53 14.83
N PHE A 236 8.09 6.49 15.19
CA PHE A 236 9.15 6.28 16.19
C PHE A 236 8.57 6.04 17.57
N ALA A 237 7.58 6.81 18.00
CA ALA A 237 6.88 6.57 19.26
C ALA A 237 6.30 5.15 19.30
N LEU A 238 5.55 4.75 18.27
CA LEU A 238 5.04 3.38 18.14
C LEU A 238 6.15 2.32 18.22
N SER A 239 7.23 2.52 17.47
CA SER A 239 8.32 1.55 17.39
C SER A 239 9.12 1.45 18.68
N ILE A 240 9.38 2.57 19.36
CA ILE A 240 10.06 2.61 20.66
C ILE A 240 9.16 1.96 21.70
N THR A 241 7.87 2.31 21.76
CA THR A 241 6.94 1.69 22.70
C THR A 241 6.88 0.18 22.48
N LEU A 242 6.73 -0.30 21.24
CA LEU A 242 6.74 -1.73 20.95
C LEU A 242 8.07 -2.42 21.31
N HIS A 243 9.20 -1.72 21.17
CA HIS A 243 10.52 -2.24 21.53
C HIS A 243 10.64 -2.49 23.04
N ILE A 244 10.28 -1.50 23.86
CA ILE A 244 10.40 -1.58 25.32
C ILE A 244 9.25 -2.37 25.96
N PHE A 245 8.13 -2.58 25.25
CA PHE A 245 6.95 -3.21 25.80
C PHE A 245 7.22 -4.65 26.26
N ASP A 246 6.82 -4.99 27.47
CA ASP A 246 7.00 -6.35 27.99
C ASP A 246 6.04 -7.36 27.29
N ARG A 247 6.49 -8.62 27.17
CA ARG A 247 5.71 -9.69 26.52
C ARG A 247 4.50 -10.12 27.33
N ASP A 248 4.64 -10.24 28.64
CA ASP A 248 3.57 -10.69 29.51
C ASP A 248 2.52 -9.59 29.64
N ALA A 249 2.94 -8.34 29.77
CA ALA A 249 2.06 -7.18 29.67
C ALA A 249 1.34 -7.12 28.31
N PHE A 250 2.02 -7.42 27.20
CA PHE A 250 1.40 -7.43 25.86
C PHE A 250 0.27 -8.45 25.76
N GLN A 251 0.39 -9.59 26.43
CA GLN A 251 -0.64 -10.63 26.40
C GLN A 251 -1.73 -10.44 27.47
N GLY A 252 -1.37 -9.93 28.65
CA GLY A 252 -2.28 -9.75 29.77
C GLY A 252 -3.11 -8.45 29.72
N GLU A 253 -2.53 -7.36 29.22
CA GLU A 253 -3.11 -6.03 29.40
C GLU A 253 -3.84 -5.49 28.17
N THR A 254 -5.16 -5.62 28.18
CA THR A 254 -6.01 -5.14 27.08
C THR A 254 -5.95 -3.62 26.90
N LYS A 255 -5.79 -2.84 27.98
CA LYS A 255 -5.72 -1.37 27.92
C LYS A 255 -4.48 -0.91 27.14
N SER A 256 -3.33 -1.49 27.42
CA SER A 256 -2.06 -1.15 26.79
C SER A 256 -2.04 -1.53 25.31
N ARG A 257 -2.59 -2.70 24.95
CA ARG A 257 -2.82 -3.06 23.54
C ARG A 257 -3.76 -2.10 22.83
N ARG A 258 -4.83 -1.65 23.50
CA ARG A 258 -5.77 -0.68 22.92
C ARG A 258 -5.08 0.65 22.62
N ALA A 259 -4.25 1.15 23.53
CA ALA A 259 -3.46 2.35 23.31
C ALA A 259 -2.50 2.19 22.11
N LEU A 260 -1.74 1.09 22.05
CA LEU A 260 -0.88 0.77 20.90
C LEU A 260 -1.66 0.68 19.57
N THR A 261 -2.85 0.10 19.62
CA THR A 261 -3.75 0.00 18.46
C THR A 261 -4.18 1.39 17.97
N MET A 262 -4.51 2.30 18.89
CA MET A 262 -4.87 3.68 18.54
C MET A 262 -3.71 4.42 17.89
N VAL A 263 -2.49 4.26 18.40
CA VAL A 263 -1.29 4.88 17.79
C VAL A 263 -1.02 4.30 16.39
N ALA A 264 -1.10 2.98 16.24
CA ALA A 264 -0.94 2.33 14.93
C ALA A 264 -2.02 2.77 13.93
N TYR A 265 -3.27 2.91 14.39
CA TYR A 265 -4.37 3.42 13.57
C TYR A 265 -4.16 4.88 13.16
N LEU A 266 -3.74 5.74 14.09
CA LEU A 266 -3.41 7.13 13.79
C LEU A 266 -2.31 7.22 12.74
N ALA A 267 -1.23 6.45 12.90
CA ALA A 267 -0.14 6.39 11.91
C ALA A 267 -0.65 5.94 10.53
N LEU A 268 -1.45 4.87 10.48
CA LEU A 268 -2.01 4.35 9.24
C LEU A 268 -2.93 5.38 8.56
N PHE A 269 -3.82 6.00 9.33
CA PHE A 269 -4.70 7.05 8.85
C PHE A 269 -3.92 8.21 8.25
N MET A 270 -2.88 8.69 8.95
CA MET A 270 -2.05 9.79 8.47
C MET A 270 -1.28 9.42 7.20
N VAL A 271 -0.74 8.20 7.09
CA VAL A 271 -0.09 7.71 5.85
C VAL A 271 -1.09 7.70 4.67
N LEU A 272 -2.30 7.17 4.88
CA LEU A 272 -3.32 7.11 3.82
C LEU A 272 -3.82 8.51 3.43
N LEU A 273 -3.96 9.41 4.40
CA LEU A 273 -4.34 10.80 4.15
C LEU A 273 -3.26 11.52 3.33
N MET A 274 -1.99 11.30 3.64
CA MET A 274 -0.85 11.83 2.88
C MET A 274 -0.87 11.40 1.40
N PHE A 275 -1.25 10.15 1.13
CA PHE A 275 -1.45 9.64 -0.22
C PHE A 275 -2.56 10.38 -0.96
N LEU A 276 -3.73 10.51 -0.33
CA LEU A 276 -4.87 11.19 -0.90
C LEU A 276 -4.53 12.66 -1.24
N MET A 277 -3.96 13.38 -0.27
CA MET A 277 -3.51 14.76 -0.46
C MET A 277 -2.46 14.86 -1.58
N GLY A 278 -1.52 13.90 -1.64
CA GLY A 278 -0.53 13.80 -2.72
C GLY A 278 -1.16 13.64 -4.11
N ALA A 279 -2.21 12.84 -4.25
CA ALA A 279 -2.95 12.68 -5.50
C ALA A 279 -3.66 13.98 -5.89
N VAL A 280 -4.34 14.65 -4.94
CA VAL A 280 -5.02 15.94 -5.17
C VAL A 280 -4.04 17.01 -5.66
N ILE A 281 -2.91 17.19 -4.97
CA ILE A 281 -1.86 18.16 -5.35
C ILE A 281 -1.28 17.83 -6.72
N SER A 282 -1.11 16.55 -7.02
CA SER A 282 -0.56 16.12 -8.31
C SER A 282 -1.54 16.37 -9.46
N ASN A 283 -2.82 16.11 -9.25
CA ASN A 283 -3.86 16.42 -10.23
C ASN A 283 -3.96 17.93 -10.49
N ALA A 284 -3.94 18.76 -9.44
CA ALA A 284 -3.94 20.22 -9.58
C ALA A 284 -2.73 20.72 -10.39
N GLY A 285 -1.55 20.14 -10.16
CA GLY A 285 -0.35 20.46 -10.94
C GLY A 285 -0.49 20.08 -12.40
N LYS A 286 -1.10 18.93 -12.71
CA LYS A 286 -1.37 18.50 -14.09
C LYS A 286 -2.34 19.45 -14.80
N THR A 287 -3.50 19.71 -14.20
CA THR A 287 -4.51 20.60 -14.79
C THR A 287 -4.00 22.02 -14.95
N GLY A 288 -3.09 22.48 -14.07
CA GLY A 288 -2.45 23.78 -14.21
C GLY A 288 -1.48 23.91 -15.39
N THR A 289 -0.90 22.79 -15.88
CA THR A 289 -0.06 22.82 -17.11
C THR A 289 -0.87 22.78 -18.41
N GLU A 290 -2.17 22.48 -18.33
CA GLU A 290 -3.07 22.41 -19.48
C GLU A 290 -3.73 23.76 -19.82
N VAL A 291 -3.46 24.80 -19.01
CA VAL A 291 -3.93 26.19 -19.17
C VAL A 291 -2.81 27.06 -19.71
#